data_AF-A0A2R6G598-F1
#
_entry.id   AF-A0A2R6G598-F1
#
_cell.length_a   1.000
_cell.length_b   1.000
_cell.length_c   1.000
_cell.angle_alpha   90.00
_cell.angle_beta   90.00
_cell.angle_gamma   90.00
#
_symmetry.space_group_name_H-M   'P 1'
#
loop_
_entity.id
_entity.type
_entity.pdbx_description
1 polymer ?
#
loop_
_entity_poly.entity_id
_entity_poly.type
_entity_poly.pdbx_seq_one_letter_code
_entity_poly.pdbx_strand_id
1 'polypeptide(L)'
;MKTEPGTLEDLREDRGIDFETGEPRALEDAIDTPRSVTGPGRTASFLATDTEPTDTVSAVHLHGSTFRDQISAVANEIEYRRHDGDSDYSDFAVVVNSLGDRLSEACRHLRAAGLPTQTVGAPALAEDPAVTELYALVQFLLNRDEDARSWLTARVEDFSPEFAEACL
;
A
#
# COMPACT_ATOMS: atom_id res chain seq x y z
N MET A 1 -42.59 16.27 -5.28
CA MET A 1 -41.16 16.59 -5.19
C MET A 1 -41.00 17.63 -4.08
N LYS A 2 -40.55 17.20 -2.91
CA LYS A 2 -40.45 18.03 -1.70
C LYS A 2 -39.01 17.88 -1.19
N THR A 3 -38.13 18.74 -1.67
CA THR A 3 -36.78 18.91 -1.14
C THR A 3 -36.91 19.78 0.10
N GLU A 4 -36.72 19.17 1.28
CA GLU A 4 -36.54 19.94 2.52
C GLU A 4 -35.08 20.37 2.62
N PRO A 5 -34.78 21.64 2.97
CA PRO A 5 -33.42 22.13 3.05
C PRO A 5 -32.86 21.79 4.44
N GLY A 6 -32.03 20.76 4.54
CA GLY A 6 -31.20 20.52 5.71
C GLY A 6 -29.84 21.20 5.52
N THR A 7 -29.45 22.08 6.44
CA THR A 7 -28.14 22.74 6.40
C THR A 7 -27.14 21.92 7.23
N LEU A 8 -25.86 21.94 6.85
CA LEU A 8 -24.78 21.19 7.54
C LEU A 8 -24.67 21.47 9.05
N GLU A 9 -25.26 22.55 9.56
CA GLU A 9 -25.36 22.81 10.98
C GLU A 9 -26.25 21.82 11.75
N ASP A 10 -27.27 21.22 11.12
CA ASP A 10 -28.22 20.32 11.81
C ASP A 10 -27.57 18.99 12.20
N LEU A 11 -26.46 18.61 11.56
CA LEU A 11 -25.66 17.42 11.88
C LEU A 11 -24.72 17.61 13.08
N ARG A 12 -24.63 18.80 13.67
CA ARG A 12 -23.77 19.04 14.83
C ARG A 12 -24.40 18.62 16.15
N GLU A 13 -25.72 18.59 16.24
CA GLU A 13 -26.42 18.32 17.50
C GLU A 13 -26.70 16.82 17.73
N ASP A 14 -26.64 15.99 16.69
CA ASP A 14 -26.71 14.52 16.82
C ASP A 14 -25.32 13.92 17.05
N ARG A 15 -24.74 14.22 18.22
CA ARG A 15 -23.52 13.55 18.71
C ARG A 15 -23.83 12.66 19.89
N GLY A 16 -24.63 11.63 19.64
CA GLY A 16 -24.66 10.41 20.45
C GLY A 16 -23.43 9.52 20.22
N ILE A 17 -22.22 10.09 20.31
CA ILE A 17 -20.99 9.30 20.41
C ILE A 17 -20.33 9.69 21.72
N ASP A 18 -20.55 8.84 22.72
CA ASP A 18 -19.93 8.93 24.04
C ASP A 18 -18.46 8.53 23.91
N PHE A 19 -17.61 9.50 23.59
CA PHE A 19 -16.19 9.38 23.88
C PHE A 19 -16.04 9.75 25.36
N GLU A 20 -15.68 8.76 26.19
CA GLU A 20 -15.29 9.02 27.58
C GLU A 20 -14.33 10.22 27.58
N THR A 21 -14.78 11.30 28.20
CA THR A 21 -14.03 12.55 28.31
C THR A 21 -12.91 12.32 29.33
N GLY A 22 -11.84 11.66 28.88
CA GLY A 22 -10.57 11.66 29.58
C GLY A 22 -10.07 13.11 29.67
N GLU A 23 -9.67 13.53 30.87
CA GLU A 23 -9.36 14.92 31.17
C GLU A 23 -8.42 15.54 30.12
N PRO A 24 -8.74 16.75 29.58
CA PRO A 24 -7.98 17.38 28.50
C PRO A 24 -6.55 17.79 28.88
N ARG A 25 -6.11 17.52 30.11
CA ARG A 25 -4.73 17.71 30.56
C ARG A 25 -3.81 16.53 30.24
N ALA A 26 -4.33 15.36 29.88
CA ALA A 26 -3.49 14.22 29.51
C ALA A 26 -2.95 14.29 28.07
N LEU A 27 -3.53 15.13 27.19
CA LEU A 27 -3.10 15.23 25.80
C LEU A 27 -1.89 16.16 25.60
N GLU A 28 -1.67 17.12 26.51
CA GLU A 28 -0.47 17.98 26.48
C GLU A 28 0.76 17.24 27.03
N ASP A 29 0.59 16.36 28.03
CA ASP A 29 1.66 15.47 28.52
C ASP A 29 2.00 14.31 27.55
N ALA A 30 1.10 13.99 26.61
CA ALA A 30 1.36 12.99 25.57
C ALA A 30 2.30 13.51 24.45
N ILE A 31 2.51 14.82 24.36
CA ILE A 31 3.49 15.42 23.44
C ILE A 31 4.91 15.36 24.03
N ASP A 32 5.02 15.24 25.35
CA ASP A 32 6.30 15.15 26.09
C ASP A 32 6.52 13.78 26.75
N THR A 33 5.78 12.76 26.31
CA THR A 33 6.17 11.38 26.61
C THR A 33 7.34 11.07 25.67
N PRO A 34 8.57 10.77 26.16
CA PRO A 34 9.65 10.36 25.27
C PRO A 34 9.15 9.14 24.50
N ARG A 35 8.91 9.33 23.20
CA ARG A 35 8.40 8.32 22.26
C ARG A 35 9.12 7.03 22.58
N SER A 36 8.45 6.08 23.24
CA SER A 36 9.16 4.95 23.84
C SER A 36 9.99 4.32 22.73
N VAL A 37 11.32 4.36 22.89
CA VAL A 37 12.25 4.11 21.80
C VAL A 37 12.38 2.59 21.62
N THR A 38 11.29 1.98 21.15
CA THR A 38 11.23 0.55 20.82
C THR A 38 12.12 0.28 19.62
N GLY A 39 12.65 -0.94 19.51
CA GLY A 39 13.42 -1.36 18.33
C GLY A 39 12.70 -1.02 17.01
N PRO A 40 11.41 -1.39 16.85
CA PRO A 40 10.62 -1.00 15.68
C PRO A 40 10.49 0.52 15.50
N GLY A 41 10.33 1.29 16.57
CA GLY A 41 10.24 2.76 16.52
C GLY A 41 11.53 3.43 16.03
N ARG A 42 12.70 2.88 16.36
CA ARG A 42 14.00 3.35 15.85
C ARG A 42 14.17 3.06 14.37
N THR A 43 13.81 1.85 13.92
CA THR A 43 13.83 1.48 12.50
C THR A 43 12.86 2.35 11.70
N ALA A 44 11.66 2.60 12.21
CA ALA A 44 10.71 3.50 11.57
C ALA A 44 11.25 4.94 11.48
N SER A 45 11.94 5.43 12.52
CA SER A 45 12.60 6.74 12.48
C SER A 45 13.69 6.78 11.43
N PHE A 46 14.55 5.77 11.34
CA PHE A 46 15.58 5.67 10.30
C PHE A 46 14.96 5.70 8.90
N LEU A 47 13.93 4.92 8.64
CA LEU A 47 13.24 4.91 7.34
C LEU A 47 12.63 6.27 6.99
N ALA A 48 12.22 7.05 8.00
CA ALA A 48 11.60 8.37 7.80
C ALA A 48 12.62 9.51 7.68
N THR A 49 13.76 9.43 8.37
CA THR A 49 14.73 10.55 8.47
C THR A 49 16.11 10.24 7.91
N ASP A 50 16.34 9.02 7.42
CA ASP A 50 17.63 8.52 6.90
C ASP A 50 18.79 8.69 7.90
N THR A 51 18.46 8.75 9.19
CA THR A 51 19.42 8.97 10.27
C THR A 51 19.73 7.65 10.96
N GLU A 52 20.96 7.16 10.83
CA GLU A 52 21.35 5.86 11.38
C GLU A 52 21.04 5.77 12.89
N PRO A 53 20.28 4.75 13.32
CA PRO A 53 19.91 4.60 14.71
C PRO A 53 21.13 4.09 15.51
N THR A 54 21.44 4.77 16.62
CA THR A 54 22.67 4.56 17.40
C THR A 54 22.75 3.22 18.13
N ASP A 55 21.64 2.48 18.21
CA ASP A 55 21.55 1.25 18.99
C ASP A 55 20.44 0.36 18.42
N THR A 56 20.77 -0.30 17.31
CA THR A 56 19.98 -1.35 16.67
C THR A 56 20.66 -2.68 16.93
N VAL A 57 20.29 -3.33 18.03
CA VAL A 57 20.86 -4.62 18.44
C VAL A 57 20.76 -5.71 17.33
N SER A 58 19.99 -5.49 16.26
CA SER A 58 19.96 -6.38 15.09
C SER A 58 19.52 -5.68 13.78
N ALA A 59 20.03 -4.48 13.46
CA ALA A 59 19.82 -3.93 12.11
C ALA A 59 21.05 -4.19 11.23
N VAL A 60 20.81 -4.79 10.06
CA VAL A 60 21.83 -5.00 9.04
C VAL A 60 21.46 -4.15 7.84
N HIS A 61 22.39 -3.32 7.38
CA HIS A 61 22.22 -2.59 6.14
C HIS A 61 22.71 -3.45 4.97
N LEU A 62 21.79 -3.86 4.11
CA LEU A 62 22.10 -4.57 2.88
C LEU A 62 22.21 -3.56 1.73
N HIS A 63 23.37 -3.55 1.06
CA HIS A 63 23.59 -2.70 -0.10
C HIS A 63 23.47 -3.49 -1.41
N GLY A 64 22.75 -2.94 -2.38
CA GLY A 64 22.65 -3.47 -3.73
C GLY A 64 22.75 -2.36 -4.76
N SER A 65 23.46 -2.63 -5.86
CA SER A 65 23.72 -1.69 -6.96
C SER A 65 22.47 -1.31 -7.75
N THR A 66 21.46 -2.19 -7.76
CA THR A 66 20.19 -1.98 -8.43
C THR A 66 19.04 -2.40 -7.52
N PHE A 67 17.83 -1.94 -7.83
CA PHE A 67 16.63 -2.34 -7.09
C PHE A 67 16.47 -3.87 -7.07
N ARG A 68 16.69 -4.53 -8.22
CA ARG A 68 16.66 -6.00 -8.30
C ARG A 68 17.70 -6.66 -7.39
N ASP A 69 18.92 -6.11 -7.34
CA ASP A 69 19.98 -6.65 -6.49
C ASP A 69 19.64 -6.46 -5.00
N GLN A 70 19.03 -5.32 -4.65
CA GLN A 70 18.54 -5.06 -3.29
C GLN A 70 17.44 -6.06 -2.88
N ILE A 71 16.44 -6.29 -3.73
CA ILE A 71 15.38 -7.27 -3.45
C ILE A 71 15.95 -8.69 -3.37
N SER A 72 16.93 -9.05 -4.21
CA SER A 72 17.60 -10.35 -4.15
C SER A 72 18.41 -10.53 -2.87
N ALA A 73 19.09 -9.48 -2.41
CA ALA A 73 19.81 -9.49 -1.14
C ALA A 73 18.87 -9.69 0.05
N VAL A 74 17.72 -9.00 0.06
CA VAL A 74 16.66 -9.20 1.07
C VAL A 74 16.12 -10.64 1.03
N ALA A 75 15.87 -11.18 -0.17
CA ALA A 75 15.38 -12.56 -0.29
C ALA A 75 16.36 -13.59 0.29
N ASN A 76 17.65 -13.44 -0.01
CA ASN A 76 18.71 -14.29 0.52
C ASN A 76 18.83 -14.20 2.04
N GLU A 77 18.68 -12.99 2.60
CA GLU A 77 18.72 -12.78 4.05
C GLU A 77 17.53 -13.43 4.76
N ILE A 78 16.32 -13.37 4.17
CA ILE A 78 15.13 -14.05 4.71
C ILE A 78 15.35 -15.56 4.73
N GLU A 79 15.83 -16.14 3.63
CA GLU A 79 16.14 -17.57 3.55
C GLU A 79 17.23 -17.98 4.54
N TYR A 80 18.29 -17.17 4.67
CA TYR A 80 19.36 -17.43 5.63
C TYR A 80 18.83 -17.47 7.07
N ARG A 81 18.00 -16.50 7.48
CA ARG A 81 17.42 -16.46 8.83
C ARG A 81 16.39 -17.56 9.07
N ARG A 82 15.63 -17.93 8.05
CA ARG A 82 14.71 -19.06 8.11
C ARG A 82 15.46 -20.39 8.26
N HIS A 83 16.63 -20.51 7.65
CA HIS A 83 17.42 -21.74 7.73
C HIS A 83 18.14 -21.90 9.08
N ASP A 84 18.57 -20.79 9.69
CA ASP A 84 19.33 -20.78 10.94
C ASP A 84 18.44 -20.73 12.21
N GLY A 85 17.15 -20.40 12.06
CA GLY A 85 16.20 -20.23 13.16
C GLY A 85 14.87 -20.97 12.98
N ASP A 86 14.01 -20.89 14.00
CA ASP A 86 12.64 -21.45 13.99
C ASP A 86 11.60 -20.44 13.46
N SER A 87 12.03 -19.53 12.57
CA SER A 87 11.19 -18.47 12.03
C SER A 87 10.35 -18.96 10.84
N ASP A 88 9.06 -18.63 10.86
CA ASP A 88 8.18 -18.85 9.71
C ASP A 88 8.24 -17.65 8.74
N TYR A 89 7.82 -17.84 7.49
CA TYR A 89 7.69 -16.74 6.54
C TYR A 89 6.74 -15.64 7.03
N SER A 90 5.78 -15.96 7.90
CA SER A 90 4.89 -14.98 8.53
C SER A 90 5.61 -14.00 9.48
N ASP A 91 6.82 -14.33 9.94
CA ASP A 91 7.59 -13.48 10.85
C ASP A 91 8.36 -12.36 10.12
N PHE A 92 8.35 -12.38 8.79
CA PHE A 92 9.07 -11.43 7.96
C PHE A 92 8.11 -10.44 7.29
N ALA A 93 8.45 -9.15 7.37
CA ALA A 93 7.75 -8.09 6.66
C ALA A 93 8.75 -7.27 5.83
N VAL A 94 8.44 -7.07 4.54
CA VAL A 94 9.23 -6.23 3.64
C VAL A 94 8.44 -4.97 3.33
N VAL A 95 9.01 -3.82 3.67
CA VAL A 95 8.41 -2.51 3.42
C VAL A 95 9.14 -1.83 2.27
N VAL A 96 8.38 -1.38 1.27
CA VAL A 96 8.92 -0.64 0.12
C VAL A 96 8.35 0.77 0.17
N ASN A 97 9.22 1.79 0.16
CA ASN A 97 8.84 3.20 0.27
C ASN A 97 8.30 3.79 -1.05
N SER A 98 7.46 3.04 -1.77
CA SER A 98 6.89 3.49 -3.04
C SER A 98 5.56 2.80 -3.31
N LEU A 99 4.53 3.60 -3.56
CA LEU A 99 3.22 3.15 -4.02
C LEU A 99 3.26 2.99 -5.55
N GLY A 100 2.87 1.82 -6.08
CA GLY A 100 2.82 1.54 -7.53
C GLY A 100 3.84 0.51 -8.02
N ASP A 101 4.40 0.73 -9.23
CA ASP A 101 5.19 -0.24 -10.02
C ASP A 101 6.31 -0.96 -9.24
N ARG A 102 6.96 -0.26 -8.32
CA ARG A 102 8.05 -0.81 -7.50
C ARG A 102 7.58 -1.86 -6.49
N LEU A 103 6.35 -1.75 -5.99
CA LEU A 103 5.76 -2.77 -5.11
C LEU A 103 5.50 -4.05 -5.90
N SER A 104 4.92 -3.92 -7.10
CA SER A 104 4.64 -5.03 -8.01
C SER A 104 5.93 -5.71 -8.46
N GLU A 105 6.95 -4.93 -8.81
CA GLU A 105 8.27 -5.42 -9.19
C GLU A 105 8.96 -6.15 -8.02
N ALA A 106 8.91 -5.60 -6.80
CA ALA A 106 9.43 -6.27 -5.61
C ALA A 106 8.72 -7.62 -5.37
N CYS A 107 7.38 -7.65 -5.43
CA CYS A 107 6.61 -8.88 -5.25
C CYS A 107 6.98 -9.93 -6.29
N ARG A 108 7.11 -9.53 -7.57
CA ARG A 108 7.52 -10.43 -8.65
C ARG A 108 8.90 -11.03 -8.39
N HIS A 109 9.87 -10.22 -7.97
CA HIS A 109 11.23 -10.70 -7.70
C HIS A 109 11.31 -11.60 -6.46
N LEU A 110 10.58 -11.28 -5.39
CA LEU A 110 10.51 -12.14 -4.21
C LEU A 110 9.86 -13.49 -4.53
N ARG A 111 8.78 -13.52 -5.32
CA ARG A 111 8.16 -14.78 -5.79
C ARG A 111 9.10 -15.58 -6.69
N ALA A 112 9.85 -14.91 -7.57
CA ALA A 112 10.84 -15.57 -8.42
C ALA A 112 11.99 -16.19 -7.59
N ALA A 113 12.29 -15.64 -6.42
CA ALA A 113 13.22 -16.21 -5.46
C ALA A 113 12.64 -17.36 -4.61
N GLY A 114 11.37 -17.73 -4.83
CA GLY A 114 10.70 -18.81 -4.10
C GLY A 114 10.00 -18.40 -2.80
N LEU A 115 9.97 -17.11 -2.48
CA LEU A 115 9.36 -16.62 -1.25
C LEU A 115 7.84 -16.50 -1.38
N PRO A 116 7.05 -17.09 -0.46
CA PRO A 116 5.62 -16.85 -0.40
C PRO A 116 5.38 -15.41 0.06
N THR A 117 4.78 -14.59 -0.82
CA THR A 117 4.55 -13.16 -0.54
C THR A 117 3.07 -12.83 -0.49
N GLN A 118 2.67 -12.13 0.57
CA GLN A 118 1.37 -11.49 0.71
C GLN A 118 1.56 -10.00 0.87
N THR A 119 0.86 -9.20 0.08
CA THR A 119 0.88 -7.75 0.20
C THR A 119 -0.19 -7.30 1.20
N VAL A 120 0.17 -6.41 2.12
CA VAL A 120 -0.77 -5.76 3.03
C VAL A 120 -1.19 -4.43 2.40
N GLY A 121 -2.40 -4.40 1.85
CA GLY A 121 -2.97 -3.28 1.09
C GLY A 121 -3.86 -3.79 -0.05
N ALA A 122 -4.45 -2.90 -0.84
CA ALA A 122 -5.22 -3.26 -2.04
C ALA A 122 -4.46 -3.09 -3.38
N PRO A 123 -3.17 -3.50 -3.54
CA PRO A 123 -2.49 -3.41 -4.83
C PRO A 123 -2.95 -4.51 -5.81
N ALA A 124 -3.48 -5.65 -5.32
CA ALA A 124 -3.86 -6.79 -6.15
C ALA A 124 -5.00 -6.47 -7.14
N LEU A 125 -5.89 -5.53 -6.79
CA LEU A 125 -7.00 -5.16 -7.66
C LEU A 125 -6.54 -4.25 -8.81
N ALA A 126 -5.59 -3.34 -8.56
CA ALA A 126 -5.02 -2.49 -9.61
C ALA A 126 -4.10 -3.26 -10.57
N GLU A 127 -3.52 -4.38 -10.09
CA GLU A 127 -2.69 -5.27 -10.90
C GLU A 127 -3.51 -6.32 -11.69
N ASP A 128 -4.82 -6.44 -11.41
CA ASP A 128 -5.70 -7.36 -12.14
C ASP A 128 -6.01 -6.79 -13.54
N PRO A 129 -5.66 -7.52 -14.61
CA PRO A 129 -5.95 -7.07 -15.97
C PRO A 129 -7.44 -6.84 -16.21
N ALA A 130 -8.33 -7.62 -15.61
CA ALA A 130 -9.77 -7.48 -15.77
C ALA A 130 -10.30 -6.19 -15.13
N VAL A 131 -9.69 -5.76 -14.02
CA VAL A 131 -10.03 -4.48 -13.37
C VAL A 131 -9.56 -3.31 -14.22
N THR A 132 -8.35 -3.42 -14.77
CA THR A 132 -7.80 -2.41 -15.67
C THR A 132 -8.65 -2.30 -16.95
N GLU A 133 -9.11 -3.43 -17.49
CA GLU A 133 -10.06 -3.51 -18.62
C GLU A 133 -11.39 -2.82 -18.30
N LEU A 134 -11.99 -3.12 -17.14
CA LEU A 134 -13.21 -2.46 -16.68
C LEU A 134 -13.02 -0.95 -16.49
N TYR A 135 -11.91 -0.54 -15.90
CA TYR A 135 -11.59 0.88 -15.71
C TYR A 135 -11.44 1.61 -17.05
N ALA A 136 -10.70 1.02 -17.99
CA ALA A 136 -10.54 1.57 -19.34
C ALA A 136 -11.89 1.66 -20.07
N LEU A 137 -12.75 0.65 -19.94
CA LEU A 137 -14.10 0.68 -20.55
C LEU A 137 -14.95 1.81 -19.99
N VAL A 138 -14.95 1.99 -18.67
CA VAL A 138 -15.69 3.09 -18.01
C VAL A 138 -15.17 4.45 -18.46
N GLN A 139 -13.85 4.62 -18.55
CA GLN A 139 -13.24 5.87 -19.02
C GLN A 139 -13.58 6.16 -20.48
N PHE A 140 -13.61 5.14 -21.33
CA PHE A 140 -14.07 5.28 -22.71
C PHE A 140 -15.55 5.70 -22.78
N LEU A 141 -16.43 5.05 -22.01
CA LEU A 141 -17.87 5.35 -22.02
C LEU A 141 -18.19 6.76 -21.51
N LEU A 142 -17.51 7.21 -20.45
CA LEU A 142 -17.77 8.51 -19.81
C LEU A 142 -17.10 9.67 -20.54
N ASN A 143 -15.83 9.50 -20.93
CA ASN A 143 -14.99 10.62 -21.38
C ASN A 143 -14.56 10.50 -22.85
N ARG A 144 -14.87 9.37 -23.52
CA ARG A 144 -14.36 9.07 -24.86
C ARG A 144 -12.83 9.16 -24.93
N ASP A 145 -12.21 8.68 -23.86
CA ASP A 145 -10.76 8.64 -23.70
C ASP A 145 -10.14 7.73 -24.78
N GLU A 146 -9.28 8.34 -25.61
CA GLU A 146 -8.65 7.69 -26.75
C GLU A 146 -7.52 6.75 -26.33
N ASP A 147 -6.85 7.04 -25.21
CA ASP A 147 -5.82 6.17 -24.65
C ASP A 147 -6.47 4.89 -24.09
N ALA A 148 -7.61 5.04 -23.42
CA ALA A 148 -8.42 3.92 -22.98
C ALA A 148 -8.94 3.07 -24.16
N ARG A 149 -9.38 3.71 -25.25
CA ARG A 149 -9.81 3.03 -26.49
C ARG A 149 -8.67 2.23 -27.12
N SER A 150 -7.51 2.85 -27.25
CA SER A 150 -6.29 2.23 -27.79
C SER A 150 -5.89 1.00 -26.98
N TRP A 151 -5.93 1.12 -25.66
CA TRP A 151 -5.60 0.04 -24.74
C TRP A 151 -6.59 -1.14 -24.84
N LEU A 152 -7.90 -0.87 -24.85
CA LEU A 152 -8.94 -1.89 -24.99
C LEU A 152 -8.84 -2.62 -26.33
N THR A 153 -8.64 -1.89 -27.43
CA THR A 153 -8.51 -2.47 -28.78
C THR A 153 -7.30 -3.39 -28.88
N ALA A 154 -6.22 -3.09 -28.14
CA ALA A 154 -5.01 -3.91 -28.15
C ALA A 154 -5.14 -5.21 -27.33
N ARG A 155 -6.08 -5.29 -26.38
CA ARG A 155 -6.14 -6.37 -25.39
C ARG A 155 -7.41 -7.20 -25.40
N VAL A 156 -8.53 -6.60 -25.76
CA VAL A 156 -9.85 -7.25 -25.77
C VAL A 156 -10.16 -7.64 -27.21
N GLU A 157 -10.25 -8.95 -27.45
CA GLU A 157 -10.64 -9.49 -28.75
C GLU A 157 -12.05 -9.01 -29.11
N ASP A 158 -12.24 -8.62 -30.37
CA ASP A 158 -13.50 -8.07 -30.90
C ASP A 158 -14.01 -6.78 -30.23
N PHE A 159 -13.17 -6.06 -29.49
CA PHE A 159 -13.57 -4.75 -28.97
C PHE A 159 -13.83 -3.76 -30.09
N SER A 160 -15.03 -3.19 -30.11
CA SER A 160 -15.40 -2.08 -30.98
C SER A 160 -16.11 -0.97 -30.19
N PRO A 161 -15.97 0.30 -30.61
CA PRO A 161 -16.72 1.41 -30.03
C PRO A 161 -18.23 1.17 -30.06
N GLU A 162 -18.73 0.56 -31.13
CA GLU A 162 -20.14 0.22 -31.34
C GLU A 162 -20.61 -0.84 -30.34
N PHE A 163 -19.77 -1.83 -30.02
CA PHE A 163 -20.05 -2.83 -29.00
C PHE A 163 -20.12 -2.21 -27.59
N ALA A 164 -19.21 -1.29 -27.28
CA ALA A 164 -19.21 -0.58 -26.00
C ALA A 164 -20.46 0.31 -25.84
N GLU A 165 -20.87 1.00 -26.91
CA GLU A 165 -22.09 1.83 -26.90
C GLU A 165 -23.38 1.03 -26.80
N ALA A 166 -23.41 -0.21 -27.33
CA ALA A 166 -24.57 -1.10 -27.20
C ALA A 166 -24.78 -1.62 -25.77
N CYS A 167 -23.81 -1.42 -24.86
CA CYS A 167 -23.89 -1.82 -23.46
C CYS A 167 -24.47 -0.72 -22.53
N LEU A 168 -24.79 0.46 -23.06
CA LEU A 168 -25.49 1.55 -22.36
C LEU A 168 -27.01 1.41 -22.49
#